data_AF-A0A7S0BBW6-F1
#
_entry.id   AF-A0A7S0BBW6-F1
#
_cell.length_a   1.000
_cell.length_b   1.000
_cell.length_c   1.000
_cell.angle_alpha   90.00
_cell.angle_beta   90.00
_cell.angle_gamma   90.00
#
_symmetry.space_group_name_H-M   'P 1'
#
loop_
_entity.id
_entity.type
_entity.pdbx_description
1 polymer ?
#
loop_
_entity_poly.entity_id
_entity_poly.type
_entity_poly.pdbx_seq_one_letter_code
_entity_poly.pdbx_strand_id
1 'polypeptide(L)'
;AAVTPVEKVIELLQRLQSQLEGEGKAEAAQYDKYACFCKEQLDEKVYAIEKSEKKIGELMAKINKLNDDIAALGGEISELTLSIDKMKEDIVKAVEARANEHAAYLAFDAKVRSGIEVLRGAIAAMKDSKGEMKDAKVDFAQVRALAGHVLKSDSSASEAVGALAVIGQEPTVYEYHSNDIINTLQELLKLFIAKKKQADEEEFKAKADFDTRVLDMKNQVKFMEAEKLQKGKISDYKTELMNEASAEKDQEEKEKTA
;
A
#
# COMPACT_ATOMS: atom_id res chain seq x y z
N ALA A 1 -20.53 79.84 89.71
CA ALA A 1 -19.55 80.65 88.97
C ALA A 1 -19.95 80.66 87.51
N ALA A 2 -19.96 81.82 86.85
CA ALA A 2 -20.26 81.93 85.43
C ALA A 2 -19.04 81.43 84.64
N VAL A 3 -19.22 80.36 83.85
CA VAL A 3 -18.14 79.80 83.02
C VAL A 3 -17.62 80.87 82.07
N THR A 4 -16.31 81.07 82.04
CA THR A 4 -15.69 82.09 81.20
C THR A 4 -15.56 81.60 79.74
N PRO A 5 -15.54 82.50 78.75
CA PRO A 5 -15.34 82.14 77.35
C PRO A 5 -14.05 81.35 77.09
N VAL A 6 -12.99 81.60 77.88
CA VAL A 6 -11.69 80.92 77.75
C VAL A 6 -11.75 79.48 78.27
N GLU A 7 -12.42 79.22 79.39
CA GLU A 7 -12.64 77.86 79.90
C GLU A 7 -13.42 76.99 78.89
N LYS A 8 -14.44 77.56 78.22
CA LYS A 8 -15.18 76.86 77.15
C LYS A 8 -14.32 76.52 75.94
N VAL A 9 -13.33 77.34 75.60
CA VAL A 9 -12.38 77.06 74.49
C VAL A 9 -11.43 75.93 74.89
N ILE A 10 -10.95 75.90 76.13
CA ILE A 10 -10.10 74.82 76.65
C ILE A 10 -10.86 73.48 76.66
N GLU A 11 -12.11 73.46 77.14
CA GLU A 11 -12.98 72.27 77.08
C GLU A 11 -13.23 71.81 75.64
N LEU A 12 -13.46 72.74 74.70
CA LEU A 12 -13.63 72.41 73.28
C LEU A 12 -12.37 71.76 72.70
N LEU A 13 -11.18 72.31 72.98
CA LEU A 13 -9.90 71.77 72.50
C LEU A 13 -9.58 70.40 73.11
N GLN A 14 -9.84 70.20 74.40
CA GLN A 14 -9.67 68.89 75.06
C GLN A 14 -10.62 67.83 74.48
N ARG A 15 -11.86 68.22 74.17
CA ARG A 15 -12.83 67.34 73.51
C ARG A 15 -12.41 66.99 72.08
N LEU A 16 -11.93 67.97 71.30
CA LEU A 16 -11.40 67.74 69.96
C LEU A 16 -10.14 66.86 69.97
N GLN A 17 -9.24 67.04 70.94
CA GLN A 17 -8.08 66.17 71.11
C GLN A 17 -8.49 64.73 71.40
N SER A 18 -9.38 64.52 72.37
CA SER A 18 -9.88 63.18 72.71
C SER A 18 -10.61 62.52 71.53
N GLN A 19 -11.34 63.33 70.76
CA GLN A 19 -12.02 62.88 69.55
C GLN A 19 -11.01 62.48 68.46
N LEU A 20 -9.97 63.30 68.20
CA LEU A 20 -8.88 62.99 67.27
C LEU A 20 -8.11 61.72 67.66
N GLU A 21 -7.80 61.54 68.95
CA GLU A 21 -7.13 60.33 69.43
C GLU A 21 -8.01 59.08 69.27
N GLY A 22 -9.33 59.21 69.48
CA GLY A 22 -10.30 58.15 69.25
C GLY A 22 -10.45 57.81 67.76
N GLU A 23 -10.60 58.82 66.91
CA GLU A 23 -10.66 58.71 65.45
C GLU A 23 -9.38 58.08 64.89
N GLY A 24 -8.20 58.53 65.34
CA GLY A 24 -6.91 57.97 64.91
C GLY A 24 -6.71 56.51 65.31
N LYS A 25 -7.16 56.08 66.50
CA LYS A 25 -7.14 54.65 66.89
C LYS A 25 -8.10 53.82 66.05
N ALA A 26 -9.29 54.35 65.76
CA ALA A 26 -10.28 53.67 64.92
C ALA A 26 -9.80 53.53 63.48
N GLU A 27 -9.20 54.59 62.92
CA GLU A 27 -8.60 54.62 61.59
C GLU A 27 -7.42 53.64 61.48
N ALA A 28 -6.51 53.64 62.46
CA ALA A 28 -5.39 52.69 62.50
C ALA A 28 -5.89 51.22 62.51
N ALA A 29 -6.90 50.90 63.32
CA ALA A 29 -7.48 49.55 63.36
C ALA A 29 -8.21 49.17 62.05
N GLN A 30 -8.80 50.12 61.34
CA GLN A 30 -9.39 49.89 60.02
C GLN A 30 -8.32 49.70 58.95
N TYR A 31 -7.25 50.49 59.00
CA TYR A 31 -6.10 50.38 58.11
C TYR A 31 -5.43 49.02 58.25
N ASP A 32 -5.17 48.55 59.48
CA ASP A 32 -4.58 47.24 59.73
C ASP A 32 -5.44 46.10 59.15
N LYS A 33 -6.77 46.18 59.32
CA LYS A 33 -7.71 45.22 58.72
C LYS A 33 -7.67 45.26 57.19
N TYR A 34 -7.65 46.46 56.62
CA TYR A 34 -7.58 46.62 55.16
C TYR A 34 -6.25 46.12 54.60
N ALA A 35 -5.13 46.39 55.26
CA ALA A 35 -3.82 45.89 54.89
C ALA A 35 -3.75 44.36 54.94
N CYS A 36 -4.34 43.74 55.98
CA CYS A 36 -4.46 42.28 56.07
C CYS A 36 -5.29 41.71 54.92
N PHE A 37 -6.45 42.31 54.63
CA PHE A 37 -7.28 41.93 53.48
C PHE A 37 -6.53 42.06 52.15
N CYS A 38 -5.83 43.17 51.91
CA CYS A 38 -5.03 43.35 50.70
C CYS A 38 -3.93 42.30 50.57
N LYS A 39 -3.28 41.92 51.67
CA LYS A 39 -2.25 40.87 51.68
C LYS A 39 -2.85 39.50 51.37
N GLU A 40 -3.93 39.11 52.04
CA GLU A 40 -4.61 37.83 51.78
C GLU A 40 -5.09 37.74 50.33
N GLN A 41 -5.70 38.81 49.80
CA GLN A 41 -6.13 38.88 48.41
C GLN A 41 -4.95 38.80 47.42
N LEU A 42 -3.83 39.45 47.74
CA LEU A 42 -2.60 39.35 46.93
C LEU A 42 -2.09 37.91 46.90
N ASP A 43 -1.97 37.26 48.06
CA ASP A 43 -1.46 35.89 48.18
C ASP A 43 -2.38 34.90 47.43
N GLU A 44 -3.71 35.04 47.55
CA GLU A 44 -4.69 34.23 46.80
C GLU A 44 -4.56 34.41 45.28
N LYS A 45 -4.42 35.67 44.81
CA LYS A 45 -4.28 35.97 43.38
C LYS A 45 -2.95 35.47 42.82
N VAL A 46 -1.85 35.62 43.55
CA VAL A 46 -0.53 35.08 43.14
C VAL A 46 -0.60 33.56 43.02
N TYR A 47 -1.17 32.88 44.02
CA TYR A 47 -1.34 31.42 43.97
C TYR A 47 -2.22 30.97 42.79
N ALA A 48 -3.31 31.68 42.52
CA ALA A 48 -4.16 31.38 41.36
C ALA A 48 -3.40 31.53 40.03
N ILE A 49 -2.61 32.61 39.88
CA ILE A 49 -1.79 32.87 38.69
C ILE A 49 -0.76 31.75 38.49
N GLU A 50 -0.02 31.36 39.53
CA GLU A 50 0.99 30.30 39.45
C GLU A 50 0.36 28.95 39.04
N LYS A 51 -0.83 28.64 39.60
CA LYS A 51 -1.58 27.43 39.24
C LYS A 51 -2.02 27.45 37.77
N SER A 52 -2.56 28.57 37.29
CA SER A 52 -2.96 28.73 35.90
C SER A 52 -1.76 28.67 34.95
N GLU A 53 -0.62 29.28 35.29
CA GLU A 53 0.61 29.18 34.50
C GLU A 53 1.10 27.74 34.35
N LYS A 54 1.07 26.97 35.43
CA LYS A 54 1.42 25.55 35.39
C LYS A 54 0.49 24.78 34.47
N LYS A 55 -0.83 24.99 34.58
CA LYS A 55 -1.84 24.32 33.74
C LYS A 55 -1.68 24.69 32.26
N ILE A 56 -1.44 25.96 31.96
CA ILE A 56 -1.13 26.42 30.59
C ILE A 56 0.10 25.71 30.04
N GLY A 57 1.16 25.59 30.84
CA GLY A 57 2.38 24.85 30.45
C GLY A 57 2.11 23.37 30.14
N GLU A 58 1.31 22.69 30.97
CA GLU A 58 0.90 21.31 30.75
C GLU A 58 0.07 21.16 29.46
N LEU A 59 -0.88 22.08 29.21
CA LEU A 59 -1.70 22.10 27.99
C LEU A 59 -0.85 22.35 26.74
N MET A 60 0.10 23.29 26.79
CA MET A 60 1.04 23.54 25.69
C MET A 60 1.88 22.31 25.36
N ALA A 61 2.40 21.61 26.38
CA ALA A 61 3.15 20.37 26.18
C ALA A 61 2.28 19.28 25.54
N LYS A 62 1.02 19.15 25.97
CA LYS A 62 0.03 18.23 25.38
C LYS A 62 -0.25 18.57 23.92
N ILE A 63 -0.47 19.85 23.59
CA ILE A 63 -0.72 20.31 22.21
C ILE A 63 0.48 19.98 21.32
N ASN A 64 1.69 20.29 21.75
CA ASN A 64 2.90 20.01 20.97
C ASN A 64 3.05 18.51 20.69
N LYS A 65 2.85 17.66 21.71
CA LYS A 65 2.89 16.21 21.54
C LYS A 65 1.83 15.72 20.54
N LEU A 66 0.60 16.23 20.64
CA LEU A 66 -0.47 15.85 19.72
C LEU A 66 -0.16 16.28 18.29
N ASN A 67 0.41 17.48 18.11
CA ASN A 67 0.83 17.98 16.81
C ASN A 67 1.93 17.10 16.18
N ASP A 68 2.95 16.73 16.95
CA ASP A 68 4.02 15.83 16.50
C ASP A 68 3.46 14.45 16.11
N ASP A 69 2.56 13.90 16.93
CA ASP A 69 1.88 12.63 16.65
C ASP A 69 1.04 12.69 15.37
N ILE A 70 0.30 13.78 15.14
CA ILE A 70 -0.50 14.01 13.93
C ILE A 70 0.41 14.10 12.70
N ALA A 71 1.52 14.83 12.80
CA ALA A 71 2.48 14.95 11.71
C ALA A 71 3.10 13.59 11.34
N ALA A 72 3.48 12.80 12.35
CA ALA A 72 3.99 11.44 12.14
C ALA A 72 2.95 10.55 11.44
N LEU A 73 1.70 10.54 11.93
CA LEU A 73 0.60 9.80 11.29
C LEU A 73 0.36 10.25 9.85
N GLY A 74 0.43 11.56 9.57
CA GLY A 74 0.32 12.11 8.22
C GLY A 74 1.42 11.59 7.28
N GLY A 75 2.65 11.48 7.77
CA GLY A 75 3.77 10.87 7.04
C GLY A 75 3.51 9.40 6.72
N GLU A 76 3.14 8.60 7.72
CA GLU A 76 2.84 7.18 7.56
C GLU A 76 1.67 6.93 6.59
N ILE A 77 0.62 7.75 6.65
CA ILE A 77 -0.51 7.69 5.71
C ILE A 77 -0.06 7.98 4.27
N SER A 78 0.86 8.93 4.09
CA SER A 78 1.42 9.26 2.78
C SER A 78 2.23 8.09 2.20
N GLU A 79 3.11 7.50 3.01
CA GLU A 79 3.91 6.33 2.62
C GLU A 79 3.04 5.11 2.27
N LEU A 80 2.01 4.84 3.07
CA LEU A 80 1.03 3.78 2.78
C LEU A 80 0.29 4.06 1.47
N THR A 81 -0.07 5.32 1.19
CA THR A 81 -0.74 5.70 -0.06
C THR A 81 0.13 5.39 -1.28
N LEU A 82 1.39 5.84 -1.26
CA LEU A 82 2.34 5.58 -2.35
C LEU A 82 2.57 4.08 -2.55
N SER A 83 2.67 3.32 -1.46
CA SER A 83 2.90 1.89 -1.48
C SER A 83 1.68 1.12 -2.03
N ILE A 84 0.45 1.53 -1.66
CA ILE A 84 -0.79 0.99 -2.22
C ILE A 84 -0.87 1.25 -3.73
N ASP A 85 -0.59 2.47 -4.17
CA ASP A 85 -0.68 2.86 -5.58
C ASP A 85 0.32 2.08 -6.43
N LYS A 86 1.57 1.96 -5.95
CA LYS A 86 2.59 1.13 -6.60
C LYS A 86 2.16 -0.33 -6.69
N MET A 87 1.64 -0.91 -5.61
CA MET A 87 1.22 -2.31 -5.61
C MET A 87 0.03 -2.55 -6.55
N LYS A 88 -0.90 -1.60 -6.65
CA LYS A 88 -2.00 -1.64 -7.64
C LYS A 88 -1.47 -1.58 -9.07
N GLU A 89 -0.50 -0.73 -9.34
CA GLU A 89 0.17 -0.67 -10.65
C GLU A 89 0.88 -1.99 -10.99
N ASP A 90 1.59 -2.57 -10.03
CA ASP A 90 2.28 -3.85 -10.20
C ASP A 90 1.29 -5.01 -10.45
N ILE A 91 0.10 -4.99 -9.82
CA ILE A 91 -0.98 -5.94 -10.12
C ILE A 91 -1.43 -5.79 -11.58
N VAL A 92 -1.65 -4.56 -12.06
CA VAL A 92 -2.06 -4.31 -13.46
C VAL A 92 -1.00 -4.83 -14.43
N LYS A 93 0.27 -4.49 -14.22
CA LYS A 93 1.39 -4.97 -15.06
C LYS A 93 1.49 -6.48 -15.05
N ALA A 94 1.32 -7.13 -13.89
CA ALA A 94 1.35 -8.58 -13.80
C ALA A 94 0.20 -9.22 -14.60
N VAL A 95 -1.02 -8.66 -14.51
CA VAL A 95 -2.18 -9.14 -15.26
C VAL A 95 -1.96 -9.00 -16.78
N GLU A 96 -1.44 -7.87 -17.23
CA GLU A 96 -1.14 -7.63 -18.65
C GLU A 96 -0.04 -8.57 -19.17
N ALA A 97 1.05 -8.73 -18.43
CA ALA A 97 2.12 -9.66 -18.77
C ALA A 97 1.58 -11.09 -18.89
N ARG A 98 0.76 -11.52 -17.92
CA ARG A 98 0.17 -12.85 -17.92
C ARG A 98 -0.79 -13.08 -19.09
N ALA A 99 -1.59 -12.07 -19.44
CA ALA A 99 -2.47 -12.14 -20.60
C ALA A 99 -1.68 -12.35 -21.90
N ASN A 100 -0.55 -11.66 -22.06
CA ASN A 100 0.34 -11.82 -23.22
C ASN A 100 1.00 -13.21 -23.27
N GLU A 101 1.50 -13.69 -22.12
CA GLU A 101 2.08 -15.04 -21.99
C GLU A 101 1.04 -16.12 -22.32
N HIS A 102 -0.18 -15.98 -21.79
CA HIS A 102 -1.27 -16.93 -22.07
C HIS A 102 -1.64 -16.93 -23.55
N ALA A 103 -1.72 -15.75 -24.18
CA ALA A 103 -1.99 -15.64 -25.61
C ALA A 103 -0.91 -16.33 -26.46
N ALA A 104 0.38 -16.17 -26.08
CA ALA A 104 1.49 -16.86 -26.73
C ALA A 104 1.39 -18.39 -26.57
N TYR A 105 1.03 -18.86 -25.37
CA TYR A 105 0.77 -20.28 -25.12
C TYR A 105 -0.38 -20.81 -25.97
N LEU A 106 -1.53 -20.10 -26.05
CA LEU A 106 -2.67 -20.52 -26.87
C LEU A 106 -2.31 -20.62 -28.36
N ALA A 107 -1.52 -19.68 -28.86
CA ALA A 107 -1.03 -19.71 -30.24
C ALA A 107 -0.07 -20.89 -30.48
N PHE A 108 0.79 -21.20 -29.51
CA PHE A 108 1.67 -22.37 -29.56
C PHE A 108 0.88 -23.68 -29.50
N ASP A 109 -0.05 -23.81 -28.56
CA ASP A 109 -0.91 -24.98 -28.39
C ASP A 109 -1.70 -25.28 -29.68
N ALA A 110 -2.28 -24.26 -30.30
CA ALA A 110 -2.98 -24.41 -31.58
C ALA A 110 -2.06 -24.95 -32.69
N LYS A 111 -0.84 -24.43 -32.81
CA LYS A 111 0.15 -24.90 -33.80
C LYS A 111 0.58 -26.34 -33.54
N VAL A 112 0.85 -26.70 -32.29
CA VAL A 112 1.28 -28.06 -31.94
C VAL A 112 0.15 -29.06 -32.14
N ARG A 113 -1.10 -28.72 -31.77
CA ARG A 113 -2.27 -29.56 -32.06
C ARG A 113 -2.46 -29.78 -33.55
N SER A 114 -2.40 -28.71 -34.35
CA SER A 114 -2.48 -28.82 -35.81
C SER A 114 -1.37 -29.72 -36.37
N GLY A 115 -0.12 -29.56 -35.89
CA GLY A 115 0.99 -30.41 -36.28
C GLY A 115 0.80 -31.89 -35.91
N ILE A 116 0.27 -32.18 -34.72
CA ILE A 116 -0.06 -33.54 -34.28
C ILE A 116 -1.09 -34.18 -35.23
N GLU A 117 -2.16 -33.47 -35.57
CA GLU A 117 -3.20 -33.98 -36.46
C GLU A 117 -2.68 -34.22 -37.88
N VAL A 118 -1.87 -33.30 -38.42
CA VAL A 118 -1.22 -33.48 -39.73
C VAL A 118 -0.28 -34.69 -39.73
N LEU A 119 0.53 -34.87 -38.68
CA LEU A 119 1.43 -36.02 -38.57
C LEU A 119 0.66 -37.34 -38.45
N ARG A 120 -0.43 -37.36 -37.68
CA ARG A 120 -1.33 -38.54 -37.60
C ARG A 120 -1.92 -38.89 -38.96
N GLY A 121 -2.43 -37.89 -39.68
CA GLY A 121 -2.98 -38.07 -41.03
C GLY A 121 -1.93 -38.57 -42.03
N ALA A 122 -0.74 -37.99 -42.02
CA ALA A 122 0.36 -38.41 -42.90
C ALA A 122 0.82 -39.85 -42.61
N ILE A 123 0.95 -40.22 -41.33
CA ILE A 123 1.28 -41.59 -40.94
C ILE A 123 0.19 -42.57 -41.38
N ALA A 124 -1.09 -42.21 -41.24
CA ALA A 124 -2.21 -43.04 -41.67
C ALA A 124 -2.20 -43.24 -43.19
N ALA A 125 -2.15 -42.17 -43.96
CA ALA A 125 -2.10 -42.22 -45.43
C ALA A 125 -0.91 -43.04 -45.95
N MET A 126 0.26 -42.92 -45.31
CA MET A 126 1.44 -43.71 -45.66
C MET A 126 1.30 -45.20 -45.34
N LYS A 127 0.62 -45.54 -44.23
CA LYS A 127 0.33 -46.94 -43.89
C LYS A 127 -0.72 -47.55 -44.81
N ASP A 128 -1.76 -46.79 -45.15
CA ASP A 128 -2.82 -47.22 -46.06
C ASP A 128 -2.27 -47.41 -47.48
N SER A 129 -1.48 -46.45 -47.96
CA SER A 129 -0.75 -46.55 -49.23
C SER A 129 0.20 -47.75 -49.27
N LYS A 130 0.81 -48.16 -48.16
CA LYS A 130 1.58 -49.41 -48.07
C LYS A 130 0.73 -50.67 -48.20
N GLY A 131 -0.53 -50.63 -47.76
CA GLY A 131 -1.50 -51.72 -47.95
C GLY A 131 -2.01 -51.82 -49.39
N GLU A 132 -2.16 -50.68 -50.08
CA GLU A 132 -2.68 -50.60 -51.45
C GLU A 132 -1.58 -50.67 -52.52
N MET A 133 -0.34 -50.27 -52.21
CA MET A 133 0.78 -50.29 -53.15
C MET A 133 1.61 -51.57 -52.97
N LYS A 134 1.27 -52.55 -53.80
CA LYS A 134 2.30 -53.43 -54.36
C LYS A 134 3.21 -52.71 -55.36
N ASP A 135 2.87 -51.51 -55.89
CA ASP A 135 3.74 -50.71 -56.80
C ASP A 135 3.18 -49.28 -57.10
N ALA A 136 3.47 -48.21 -56.33
CA ALA A 136 3.34 -46.81 -56.82
C ALA A 136 4.00 -45.72 -55.92
N LYS A 137 4.13 -44.48 -56.43
CA LYS A 137 4.83 -43.32 -55.82
C LYS A 137 3.83 -42.33 -55.19
N VAL A 138 4.13 -41.78 -54.01
CA VAL A 138 3.32 -40.75 -53.30
C VAL A 138 4.09 -39.42 -53.22
N ASP A 139 3.42 -38.29 -53.44
CA ASP A 139 3.99 -36.93 -53.39
C ASP A 139 3.82 -36.27 -51.99
N PHE A 140 4.90 -35.64 -51.50
CA PHE A 140 5.14 -35.24 -50.10
C PHE A 140 5.28 -33.73 -49.88
N ALA A 141 4.83 -32.90 -50.82
CA ALA A 141 5.11 -31.46 -50.81
C ALA A 141 4.61 -30.68 -49.56
N GLN A 142 3.46 -31.04 -48.98
CA GLN A 142 2.85 -30.26 -47.88
C GLN A 142 3.47 -30.53 -46.50
N VAL A 143 3.95 -31.75 -46.27
CA VAL A 143 4.63 -32.14 -45.01
C VAL A 143 5.98 -31.41 -44.89
N ARG A 144 6.65 -31.17 -46.02
CA ARG A 144 7.96 -30.49 -46.10
C ARG A 144 7.89 -29.03 -45.65
N ALA A 145 6.83 -28.31 -46.06
CA ALA A 145 6.66 -26.90 -45.74
C ALA A 145 6.42 -26.66 -44.23
N LEU A 146 5.68 -27.57 -43.58
CA LEU A 146 5.39 -27.51 -42.15
C LEU A 146 6.61 -27.85 -41.29
N ALA A 147 7.37 -28.89 -41.66
CA ALA A 147 8.58 -29.30 -40.94
C ALA A 147 9.66 -28.20 -40.95
N GLY A 148 9.87 -27.54 -42.09
CA GLY A 148 10.84 -26.46 -42.23
C GLY A 148 10.52 -25.18 -41.46
N HIS A 149 9.27 -24.99 -41.02
CA HIS A 149 8.87 -23.83 -40.22
C HIS A 149 9.01 -24.09 -38.71
N VAL A 150 8.85 -25.35 -38.28
CA VAL A 150 8.93 -25.74 -36.85
C VAL A 150 10.36 -25.99 -36.38
N LEU A 151 11.26 -26.44 -37.27
CA LEU A 151 12.61 -26.90 -36.91
C LEU A 151 13.70 -25.81 -37.00
N LYS A 152 13.38 -24.58 -37.40
CA LYS A 152 14.37 -23.51 -37.63
C LYS A 152 15.10 -22.99 -36.38
N SER A 153 14.76 -23.46 -35.18
CA SER A 153 15.35 -22.98 -33.92
C SER A 153 16.19 -24.02 -33.16
N ASP A 154 16.37 -25.24 -33.68
CA ASP A 154 17.04 -26.31 -32.92
C ASP A 154 18.14 -26.98 -33.74
N SER A 155 19.40 -26.71 -33.38
CA SER A 155 20.61 -27.26 -34.02
C SER A 155 20.74 -28.78 -33.87
N SER A 156 19.95 -29.40 -33.01
CA SER A 156 19.93 -30.85 -32.80
C SER A 156 19.14 -31.61 -33.88
N ALA A 157 18.40 -30.91 -34.75
CA ALA A 157 17.59 -31.50 -35.80
C ALA A 157 18.26 -31.55 -37.18
N SER A 158 19.58 -31.33 -37.29
CA SER A 158 20.24 -31.21 -38.60
C SER A 158 20.21 -32.51 -39.41
N GLU A 159 20.21 -33.67 -38.77
CA GLU A 159 20.13 -34.97 -39.46
C GLU A 159 18.73 -35.23 -40.05
N ALA A 160 17.67 -34.87 -39.32
CA ALA A 160 16.29 -34.98 -39.82
C ALA A 160 16.01 -34.02 -40.99
N VAL A 161 16.65 -32.84 -40.99
CA VAL A 161 16.58 -31.88 -42.11
C VAL A 161 17.39 -32.38 -43.33
N GLY A 162 18.53 -33.03 -43.10
CA GLY A 162 19.35 -33.65 -44.16
C GLY A 162 18.64 -34.77 -44.91
N ALA A 163 17.91 -35.64 -44.19
CA ALA A 163 17.10 -36.70 -44.79
C ALA A 163 15.98 -36.15 -45.71
N LEU A 164 15.44 -34.98 -45.38
CA LEU A 164 14.43 -34.30 -46.20
C LEU A 164 14.99 -33.73 -47.50
N ALA A 165 16.31 -33.49 -47.61
CA ALA A 165 16.94 -32.91 -48.80
C ALA A 165 17.16 -33.93 -49.94
N VAL A 166 17.21 -35.22 -49.63
CA VAL A 166 17.45 -36.33 -50.58
C VAL A 166 16.27 -36.56 -51.55
N ILE A 167 15.09 -36.00 -51.26
CA ILE A 167 13.86 -36.13 -52.06
C ILE A 167 13.95 -35.44 -53.44
N GLY A 168 15.07 -34.78 -53.77
CA GLY A 168 15.24 -33.97 -54.99
C GLY A 168 16.15 -34.53 -56.11
N GLN A 169 16.69 -35.75 -56.00
CA GLN A 169 17.49 -36.35 -57.08
C GLN A 169 16.65 -37.23 -58.02
N GLU A 170 16.93 -37.15 -59.33
CA GLU A 170 16.28 -37.97 -60.37
C GLU A 170 16.47 -39.49 -60.13
N PRO A 171 15.51 -40.33 -60.58
CA PRO A 171 15.32 -41.65 -60.01
C PRO A 171 16.27 -42.68 -60.64
N THR A 172 17.21 -43.19 -59.85
CA THR A 172 17.81 -44.49 -60.13
C THR A 172 17.41 -45.43 -58.99
N VAL A 173 16.51 -46.38 -59.32
CA VAL A 173 15.98 -47.42 -58.42
C VAL A 173 15.42 -46.86 -57.10
N TYR A 174 14.13 -46.49 -57.11
CA TYR A 174 13.39 -46.13 -55.90
C TYR A 174 13.21 -47.38 -55.03
N GLU A 175 14.16 -47.64 -54.13
CA GLU A 175 13.99 -48.59 -53.05
C GLU A 175 12.93 -48.02 -52.09
N TYR A 176 11.96 -48.85 -51.72
CA TYR A 176 10.77 -48.44 -50.98
C TYR A 176 11.10 -48.12 -49.51
N HIS A 177 11.63 -46.92 -49.24
CA HIS A 177 11.99 -46.41 -47.90
C HIS A 177 10.79 -45.94 -47.05
N SER A 178 9.57 -46.37 -47.38
CA SER A 178 8.34 -45.92 -46.71
C SER A 178 8.34 -46.23 -45.21
N ASN A 179 8.97 -47.33 -44.78
CA ASN A 179 9.07 -47.69 -43.36
C ASN A 179 9.94 -46.68 -42.57
N ASP A 180 11.05 -46.24 -43.14
CA ASP A 180 11.95 -45.27 -42.49
C ASP A 180 11.29 -43.89 -42.40
N ILE A 181 10.53 -43.50 -43.43
CA ILE A 181 9.74 -42.27 -43.44
C ILE A 181 8.59 -42.35 -42.41
N ILE A 182 7.90 -43.49 -42.31
CA ILE A 182 6.86 -43.69 -41.29
C ILE A 182 7.47 -43.63 -39.88
N ASN A 183 8.63 -44.25 -39.66
CA ASN A 183 9.31 -44.25 -38.36
C ASN A 183 9.71 -42.82 -37.94
N THR A 184 10.31 -42.04 -38.85
CA THR A 184 10.69 -40.64 -38.57
C THR A 184 9.46 -39.76 -38.29
N LEU A 185 8.35 -39.93 -39.02
CA LEU A 185 7.09 -39.23 -38.74
C LEU A 185 6.49 -39.64 -37.39
N GLN A 186 6.58 -40.92 -37.01
CA GLN A 186 6.12 -41.41 -35.70
C GLN A 186 6.97 -40.85 -34.55
N GLU A 187 8.28 -40.73 -34.73
CA GLU A 187 9.17 -40.09 -33.76
C GLU A 187 8.87 -38.59 -33.62
N LEU A 188 8.66 -37.89 -34.74
CA LEU A 188 8.27 -36.49 -34.72
C LEU A 188 6.91 -36.27 -34.04
N LEU A 189 5.95 -37.17 -34.25
CA LEU A 189 4.66 -37.16 -33.57
C LEU A 189 4.83 -37.32 -32.05
N LYS A 190 5.67 -38.27 -31.60
CA LYS A 190 5.98 -38.43 -30.17
C LYS A 190 6.60 -37.17 -29.60
N LEU A 191 7.51 -36.52 -30.32
CA LEU A 191 8.14 -35.27 -29.90
C LEU A 191 7.12 -34.13 -29.77
N PHE A 192 6.19 -33.98 -30.71
CA PHE A 192 5.13 -32.97 -30.63
C PHE A 192 4.18 -33.22 -29.46
N ILE A 193 3.79 -34.47 -29.21
CA ILE A 193 2.96 -34.84 -28.06
C ILE A 193 3.70 -34.53 -26.75
N ALA A 194 4.99 -34.84 -26.67
CA ALA A 194 5.81 -34.54 -25.50
C ALA A 194 5.96 -33.03 -25.27
N LYS A 195 6.26 -32.25 -26.32
CA LYS A 195 6.32 -30.78 -26.25
C LYS A 195 4.99 -30.17 -25.85
N LYS A 196 3.87 -30.69 -26.35
CA LYS A 196 2.54 -30.25 -25.92
C LYS A 196 2.33 -30.50 -24.44
N LYS A 197 2.58 -31.72 -23.96
CA LYS A 197 2.42 -32.07 -22.55
C LYS A 197 3.27 -31.16 -21.65
N GLN A 198 4.52 -30.92 -22.03
CA GLN A 198 5.41 -30.02 -21.31
C GLN A 198 4.84 -28.60 -21.25
N ALA A 199 4.42 -28.04 -22.39
CA ALA A 199 3.85 -26.69 -22.43
C ALA A 199 2.57 -26.58 -21.60
N ASP A 200 1.69 -27.59 -21.64
CA ASP A 200 0.47 -27.62 -20.83
C ASP A 200 0.80 -27.64 -19.32
N GLU A 201 1.82 -28.41 -18.91
CA GLU A 201 2.29 -28.47 -17.51
C GLU A 201 2.93 -27.16 -17.05
N GLU A 202 3.75 -26.52 -17.90
CA GLU A 202 4.37 -25.23 -17.65
C GLU A 202 3.31 -24.13 -17.52
N GLU A 203 2.34 -24.09 -18.42
CA GLU A 203 1.22 -23.14 -18.38
C GLU A 203 0.35 -23.33 -17.13
N PHE A 204 0.10 -24.57 -16.73
CA PHE A 204 -0.65 -24.86 -15.51
C PHE A 204 0.07 -24.31 -14.26
N LYS A 205 1.38 -24.53 -14.16
CA LYS A 205 2.20 -23.99 -13.06
C LYS A 205 2.24 -22.46 -13.09
N ALA A 206 2.53 -21.88 -14.26
CA ALA A 206 2.57 -20.43 -14.44
C ALA A 206 1.24 -19.77 -14.06
N LYS A 207 0.11 -20.39 -14.41
CA LYS A 207 -1.21 -19.93 -13.98
C LYS A 207 -1.38 -19.99 -12.46
N ALA A 208 -1.04 -21.12 -11.84
CA ALA A 208 -1.18 -21.29 -10.40
C ALA A 208 -0.32 -20.29 -9.60
N ASP A 209 0.93 -20.09 -10.03
CA ASP A 209 1.86 -19.14 -9.43
C ASP A 209 1.36 -17.69 -9.59
N PHE A 210 0.86 -17.35 -10.78
CA PHE A 210 0.25 -16.04 -11.04
C PHE A 210 -0.99 -15.79 -10.16
N ASP A 211 -1.93 -16.74 -10.12
CA ASP A 211 -3.17 -16.62 -9.33
C ASP A 211 -2.85 -16.42 -7.85
N THR A 212 -1.87 -17.18 -7.33
CA THR A 212 -1.41 -17.07 -5.95
C THR A 212 -0.77 -15.71 -5.68
N ARG A 213 0.14 -15.26 -6.55
CA ARG A 213 0.83 -13.98 -6.40
C ARG A 213 -0.14 -12.80 -6.44
N VAL A 214 -1.07 -12.79 -7.39
CA VAL A 214 -2.06 -11.71 -7.52
C VAL A 214 -3.02 -11.71 -6.34
N LEU A 215 -3.40 -12.87 -5.82
CA LEU A 215 -4.21 -12.96 -4.61
C LEU A 215 -3.47 -12.39 -3.39
N ASP A 216 -2.20 -12.74 -3.20
CA ASP A 216 -1.36 -12.21 -2.12
C ASP A 216 -1.24 -10.68 -2.21
N MET A 217 -0.88 -10.15 -3.38
CA MET A 217 -0.79 -8.70 -3.59
C MET A 217 -2.13 -8.00 -3.32
N LYS A 218 -3.26 -8.56 -3.76
CA LYS A 218 -4.59 -8.00 -3.46
C LYS A 218 -4.91 -8.01 -1.98
N ASN A 219 -4.49 -9.04 -1.24
CA ASN A 219 -4.68 -9.09 0.20
C ASN A 219 -3.79 -8.06 0.90
N GLN A 220 -2.54 -7.91 0.50
CA GLN A 220 -1.64 -6.87 1.00
C GLN A 220 -2.22 -5.47 0.80
N VAL A 221 -2.71 -5.16 -0.42
CA VAL A 221 -3.42 -3.89 -0.68
C VAL A 221 -4.58 -3.68 0.29
N LYS A 222 -5.43 -4.69 0.50
CA LYS A 222 -6.56 -4.58 1.43
C LYS A 222 -6.11 -4.31 2.87
N PHE A 223 -5.06 -4.98 3.34
CA PHE A 223 -4.53 -4.76 4.68
C PHE A 223 -3.96 -3.35 4.83
N MET A 224 -3.20 -2.88 3.84
CA MET A 224 -2.64 -1.52 3.84
C MET A 224 -3.74 -0.46 3.77
N GLU A 225 -4.81 -0.67 2.98
CA GLU A 225 -5.96 0.23 2.95
C GLU A 225 -6.68 0.29 4.30
N ALA A 226 -6.84 -0.85 4.97
CA ALA A 226 -7.42 -0.92 6.30
C ALA A 226 -6.54 -0.21 7.34
N GLU A 227 -5.23 -0.43 7.30
CA GLU A 227 -4.26 0.25 8.17
C GLU A 227 -4.29 1.77 7.96
N LYS A 228 -4.24 2.21 6.70
CA LYS A 228 -4.34 3.63 6.32
C LYS A 228 -5.62 4.26 6.89
N LEU A 229 -6.76 3.57 6.79
CA LEU A 229 -8.03 4.05 7.34
C LEU A 229 -7.99 4.18 8.86
N GLN A 230 -7.41 3.19 9.56
CA GLN A 230 -7.28 3.24 11.02
C GLN A 230 -6.37 4.40 11.46
N LYS A 231 -5.23 4.58 10.79
CA LYS A 231 -4.33 5.72 11.08
C LYS A 231 -5.00 7.05 10.81
N GLY A 232 -5.80 7.16 9.75
CA GLY A 232 -6.63 8.35 9.48
C GLY A 232 -7.57 8.67 10.65
N LYS A 233 -8.33 7.68 11.13
CA LYS A 233 -9.22 7.86 12.30
C LYS A 233 -8.48 8.28 13.56
N ILE A 234 -7.30 7.71 13.81
CA ILE A 234 -6.46 8.08 14.97
C ILE A 234 -5.99 9.53 14.81
N SER A 235 -5.57 9.94 13.61
CA SER A 235 -5.16 11.32 13.32
C SER A 235 -6.30 12.32 13.54
N ASP A 236 -7.51 11.99 13.08
CA ASP A 236 -8.70 12.81 13.27
C ASP A 236 -9.02 12.97 14.76
N TYR A 237 -9.04 11.86 15.50
CA TYR A 237 -9.28 11.87 16.95
C TYR A 237 -8.22 12.69 17.72
N LYS A 238 -6.94 12.57 17.35
CA LYS A 238 -5.88 13.40 17.95
C LYS A 238 -6.04 14.89 17.64
N THR A 239 -6.54 15.21 16.45
CA THR A 239 -6.85 16.60 16.06
C THR A 239 -7.98 17.16 16.93
N GLU A 240 -9.02 16.38 17.21
CA GLU A 240 -10.09 16.78 18.14
C GLU A 240 -9.53 17.05 19.54
N LEU A 241 -8.72 16.14 20.10
CA LEU A 241 -8.09 16.32 21.42
C LEU A 241 -7.16 17.55 21.47
N MET A 242 -6.48 17.87 20.37
CA MET A 242 -5.61 19.04 20.27
C MET A 242 -6.43 20.33 20.29
N ASN A 243 -7.57 20.34 19.59
CA ASN A 243 -8.49 21.48 19.57
C ASN A 243 -9.13 21.71 20.94
N GLU A 244 -9.54 20.64 21.62
CA GLU A 244 -10.04 20.71 23.01
C GLU A 244 -8.99 21.28 23.96
N ALA A 245 -7.75 20.78 23.89
CA ALA A 245 -6.66 21.27 24.74
C ALA A 245 -6.32 22.75 24.45
N SER A 246 -6.42 23.16 23.18
CA SER A 246 -6.23 24.56 22.78
C SER A 246 -7.34 25.46 23.32
N ALA A 247 -8.59 25.03 23.24
CA ALA A 247 -9.72 25.76 23.81
C ALA A 247 -9.62 25.88 25.34
N GLU A 248 -9.21 24.81 26.03
CA GLU A 248 -8.98 24.84 27.48
C GLU A 248 -7.83 25.78 27.84
N LYS A 249 -6.74 25.80 27.06
CA LYS A 249 -5.62 26.71 27.26
C LYS A 249 -6.06 28.17 27.11
N ASP A 250 -6.81 28.48 26.07
CA ASP A 250 -7.29 29.84 25.80
C ASP A 250 -8.27 30.32 26.89
N GLN A 251 -9.07 29.41 27.45
CA GLN A 251 -9.93 29.72 28.58
C GLN A 251 -9.13 29.99 29.85
N GLU A 252 -8.14 29.16 30.15
CA GLU A 252 -7.26 29.33 31.30
C GLU A 252 -6.44 30.64 31.22
N GLU A 253 -5.99 31.01 30.01
CA GLU A 253 -5.30 32.29 29.77
C GLU A 253 -6.19 33.50 30.06
N LYS A 254 -7.50 33.43 29.72
CA LYS A 254 -8.46 34.48 30.06
C LYS A 254 -8.68 34.57 31.57
N GLU A 255 -8.88 33.43 32.23
CA GLU A 255 -9.11 33.35 33.68
C GLU A 255 -7.91 33.86 34.48
N LYS A 256 -6.68 33.57 34.03
CA LYS A 256 -5.44 34.10 34.63
C LYS A 256 -5.41 35.63 34.68
N THR A 257 -5.98 36.28 33.66
CA THR A 257 -5.96 37.75 33.52
C THR A 257 -7.15 38.48 34.17
N ALA A 258 -8.12 37.73 34.71
CA ALA A 258 -9.36 38.25 35.30
C ALA A 258 -9.29 38.46 36.83
#